data_AF-A0A8H7K5P8-F1
#
_entry.id   AF-A0A8H7K5P8-F1
#
_cell.length_a   1.000
_cell.length_b   1.000
_cell.length_c   1.000
_cell.angle_alpha   90.00
_cell.angle_beta   90.00
_cell.angle_gamma   90.00
#
_symmetry.space_group_name_H-M   'P 1'
#
loop_
_entity.id
_entity.type
_entity.pdbx_description
1 polymer ?
#
loop_
_entity_poly.entity_id
_entity_poly.type
_entity_poly.pdbx_seq_one_letter_code
_entity_poly.pdbx_strand_id
1 'polypeptide(L)'
;MPGFQAINLEPEENVDELIDTTKEIHVDEALKRFQNALRLHAQGSRSREAAESAYIELFDSEVFKYREAQTDYERAERHAGNVTEPQILDSFSAGLDIDAGGADGVAASLSLALYLGYKNYGEFFLDKLKDKLQSDPDVKKARVFFHQDGASKILENWARALDQDPSDPEVWRRAARFGAALNSGRLKRYCLEAAIELDDDPAVMEIEPPSLAEGLAGEQLKDQLKLLHDEIALSHPGMAPWIKKEMPSMIKRHLDPIPYLPDPTQSLTPPPRPPQNLTIS
;
A
#
# COMPACT_ATOMS: atom_id res chain seq x y z
N MET A 1 -5.94 7.36 -58.76
CA MET A 1 -7.38 7.06 -58.83
C MET A 1 -7.94 7.22 -57.42
N PRO A 2 -8.95 8.08 -57.20
CA PRO A 2 -9.59 8.17 -55.90
C PRO A 2 -10.51 6.96 -55.73
N GLY A 3 -10.37 6.25 -54.60
CA GLY A 3 -11.19 5.08 -54.26
C GLY A 3 -12.64 5.48 -54.01
N PHE A 4 -13.57 4.67 -54.50
CA PHE A 4 -14.99 4.80 -54.20
C PHE A 4 -15.23 4.59 -52.71
N GLN A 5 -15.85 5.56 -52.04
CA GLN A 5 -16.40 5.41 -50.70
C GLN A 5 -17.92 5.46 -50.78
N ALA A 6 -18.57 4.38 -50.31
CA ALA A 6 -20.03 4.24 -50.35
C ALA A 6 -20.68 5.19 -49.33
N ILE A 7 -21.70 5.93 -49.77
CA ILE A 7 -22.29 7.07 -49.06
C ILE A 7 -23.25 6.70 -47.90
N ASN A 8 -23.33 5.41 -47.54
CA ASN A 8 -24.25 4.87 -46.53
C ASN A 8 -23.56 3.89 -45.54
N LEU A 9 -22.24 3.97 -45.37
CA LEU A 9 -21.58 3.36 -44.21
C LEU A 9 -21.38 4.48 -43.19
N GLU A 10 -22.19 4.52 -42.14
CA GLU A 10 -21.75 5.20 -40.93
C GLU A 10 -20.49 4.46 -40.46
N PRO A 11 -19.36 5.15 -40.21
CA PRO A 11 -18.21 4.49 -39.62
C PRO A 11 -18.64 4.00 -38.23
N GLU A 12 -18.82 2.70 -38.07
CA GLU A 12 -18.77 2.06 -36.74
C GLU A 12 -17.30 2.16 -36.26
N GLU A 13 -16.86 3.38 -35.93
CA GLU A 13 -15.67 3.58 -35.10
C GLU A 13 -16.12 3.30 -33.67
N ASN A 14 -15.82 2.09 -33.19
CA ASN A 14 -16.10 1.71 -31.81
C ASN A 14 -15.15 2.48 -30.89
N VAL A 15 -15.56 3.69 -30.48
CA VAL A 15 -14.74 4.65 -29.70
C VAL A 15 -14.22 4.02 -28.41
N ASP A 16 -14.99 3.11 -27.80
CA ASP A 16 -14.64 2.44 -26.56
C ASP A 16 -13.46 1.46 -26.74
N GLU A 17 -13.40 0.72 -27.86
CA GLU A 17 -12.25 -0.15 -28.19
C GLU A 17 -10.95 0.64 -28.40
N LEU A 18 -11.04 1.86 -28.96
CA LEU A 18 -9.90 2.76 -29.12
C LEU A 18 -9.39 3.31 -27.78
N ILE A 19 -10.29 3.57 -26.82
CA ILE A 19 -9.95 4.02 -25.47
C ILE A 19 -9.23 2.92 -24.70
N ASP A 20 -9.75 1.69 -24.74
CA ASP A 20 -9.14 0.53 -24.08
C ASP A 20 -7.74 0.23 -24.63
N THR A 21 -7.59 0.27 -25.96
CA THR A 21 -6.28 0.09 -26.61
C THR A 21 -5.27 1.16 -26.16
N THR A 22 -5.73 2.40 -25.95
CA THR A 22 -4.86 3.49 -25.48
C THR A 22 -4.44 3.29 -24.02
N LYS A 23 -5.37 2.90 -23.16
CA LYS A 23 -5.07 2.59 -21.75
C LYS A 23 -4.10 1.41 -21.63
N GLU A 24 -4.30 0.36 -22.42
CA GLU A 24 -3.40 -0.81 -22.46
C GLU A 24 -1.96 -0.40 -22.80
N ILE A 25 -1.77 0.45 -23.82
CA ILE A 25 -0.45 0.97 -24.20
C ILE A 25 0.21 1.75 -23.04
N HIS A 26 -0.55 2.58 -22.31
CA HIS A 26 -0.02 3.32 -21.17
C HIS A 26 0.35 2.41 -20.00
N VAL A 27 -0.44 1.36 -19.74
CA VAL A 27 -0.15 0.34 -18.72
C VAL A 27 1.15 -0.39 -19.07
N ASP A 28 1.29 -0.83 -20.32
CA ASP A 28 2.51 -1.49 -20.81
C ASP A 28 3.76 -0.62 -20.67
N GLU A 29 3.63 0.68 -20.98
CA GLU A 29 4.74 1.62 -20.81
C GLU A 29 5.11 1.80 -19.33
N ALA A 30 4.11 1.95 -18.45
CA ALA A 30 4.32 2.05 -17.02
C ALA A 30 4.98 0.79 -16.45
N LEU A 31 4.54 -0.41 -16.85
CA LEU A 31 5.15 -1.67 -16.41
C LEU A 31 6.61 -1.80 -16.88
N LYS A 32 6.94 -1.34 -18.09
CA LYS A 32 8.34 -1.28 -18.57
C LYS A 32 9.20 -0.33 -17.72
N ARG A 33 8.69 0.87 -17.43
CA ARG A 33 9.37 1.84 -16.54
C ARG A 33 9.54 1.28 -15.14
N PHE A 34 8.52 0.60 -14.62
CA PHE A 34 8.55 -0.07 -13.32
C PHE A 34 9.65 -1.13 -13.26
N GLN A 35 9.75 -2.00 -14.26
CA GLN A 35 10.82 -3.01 -14.34
C GLN A 35 12.22 -2.37 -14.33
N ASN A 36 12.41 -1.24 -15.02
CA ASN A 36 13.69 -0.51 -14.99
C ASN A 36 13.98 0.07 -13.60
N ALA A 37 13.00 0.73 -12.98
CA ALA A 37 13.12 1.29 -11.64
C ALA A 37 13.46 0.20 -10.62
N LEU A 38 12.75 -0.94 -10.67
CA LEU A 38 12.99 -2.09 -9.79
C LEU A 38 14.40 -2.67 -10.00
N ARG A 39 14.86 -2.80 -11.24
CA ARG A 39 16.20 -3.30 -11.56
C ARG A 39 17.30 -2.39 -11.00
N LEU A 40 17.11 -1.07 -11.05
CA LEU A 40 18.05 -0.11 -10.47
C LEU A 40 17.98 -0.14 -8.94
N HIS A 41 16.78 -0.21 -8.37
CA HIS A 41 16.56 -0.32 -6.93
C HIS A 41 17.24 -1.56 -6.34
N ALA A 42 17.11 -2.72 -6.98
CA ALA A 42 17.72 -3.98 -6.55
C ALA A 42 19.27 -3.96 -6.52
N GLN A 43 19.92 -2.98 -7.18
CA GLN A 43 21.38 -2.83 -7.14
C GLN A 43 21.89 -2.21 -5.84
N GLY A 44 20.99 -1.77 -4.95
CA GLY A 44 21.30 -1.24 -3.63
C GLY A 44 21.80 0.21 -3.63
N SER A 45 22.47 0.60 -2.55
CA SER A 45 22.87 1.99 -2.26
C SER A 45 23.67 2.66 -3.39
N ARG A 46 24.51 1.92 -4.11
CA ARG A 46 25.31 2.43 -5.24
C ARG A 46 24.49 2.95 -6.43
N SER A 47 23.24 2.51 -6.57
CA SER A 47 22.35 2.87 -7.67
C SER A 47 21.16 3.70 -7.19
N ARG A 48 21.23 4.23 -5.95
CA ARG A 48 20.10 4.90 -5.30
C ARG A 48 19.59 6.10 -6.09
N GLU A 49 20.48 6.95 -6.59
CA GLU A 49 20.13 8.15 -7.36
C GLU A 49 19.52 7.78 -8.73
N ALA A 50 20.05 6.73 -9.37
CA ALA A 50 19.51 6.22 -10.62
C ALA A 50 18.12 5.61 -10.43
N ALA A 51 17.94 4.83 -9.35
CA ALA A 51 16.63 4.29 -8.97
C ALA A 51 15.62 5.41 -8.65
N GLU A 52 16.04 6.47 -7.96
CA GLU A 52 15.20 7.63 -7.70
C GLU A 52 14.69 8.26 -8.99
N SER A 53 15.60 8.49 -9.94
CA SER A 53 15.28 9.08 -11.23
C SER A 53 14.31 8.19 -12.02
N ALA A 54 14.54 6.87 -12.03
CA ALA A 54 13.67 5.92 -12.70
C ALA A 54 12.28 5.79 -12.06
N TYR A 55 12.17 5.93 -10.73
CA TYR A 55 10.86 6.02 -10.08
C TYR A 55 10.14 7.32 -10.44
N ILE A 56 10.84 8.46 -10.46
CA ILE A 56 10.24 9.74 -10.89
C ILE A 56 9.68 9.61 -12.31
N GLU A 57 10.47 9.06 -13.24
CA GLU A 57 10.01 8.79 -14.61
C GLU A 57 8.82 7.83 -14.68
N LEU A 58 8.78 6.80 -13.81
CA LEU A 58 7.61 5.92 -13.68
C LEU A 58 6.36 6.71 -13.28
N PHE A 59 6.44 7.53 -12.23
CA PHE A 59 5.29 8.29 -11.71
C PHE A 59 4.86 9.44 -12.63
N ASP A 60 5.69 9.85 -13.59
CA ASP A 60 5.30 10.78 -14.66
C ASP A 60 4.46 10.12 -15.77
N SER A 61 4.32 8.78 -15.75
CA SER A 61 3.49 8.04 -16.73
C SER A 61 2.01 8.40 -16.65
N GLU A 62 1.31 8.31 -17.78
CA GLU A 62 -0.11 8.67 -17.88
C GLU A 62 -1.01 7.91 -16.91
N VAL A 63 -0.71 6.63 -16.62
CA VAL A 63 -1.51 5.82 -15.69
C VAL A 63 -1.64 6.43 -14.29
N PHE A 64 -0.64 7.19 -13.81
CA PHE A 64 -0.67 7.83 -12.50
C PHE A 64 -1.47 9.15 -12.48
N LYS A 65 -1.93 9.62 -13.65
CA LYS A 65 -2.82 10.78 -13.79
C LYS A 65 -4.29 10.37 -13.85
N TYR A 66 -4.56 9.07 -14.01
CA TYR A 66 -5.91 8.52 -14.09
C TYR A 66 -6.67 8.67 -12.77
N ARG A 67 -7.99 8.55 -12.84
CA ARG A 67 -8.85 8.62 -11.65
C ARG A 67 -8.59 7.43 -10.73
N GLU A 68 -8.28 6.30 -11.32
CA GLU A 68 -7.94 5.01 -10.69
C GLU A 68 -6.68 5.12 -9.81
N ALA A 69 -5.77 6.07 -10.09
CA ALA A 69 -4.57 6.32 -9.29
C ALA A 69 -4.84 7.18 -8.04
N GLN A 70 -6.02 7.78 -7.91
CA GLN A 70 -6.39 8.60 -6.75
C GLN A 70 -6.96 7.73 -5.65
N THR A 71 -6.60 8.06 -4.41
CA THR A 71 -7.11 7.33 -3.24
C THR A 71 -8.61 7.45 -3.11
N ASP A 72 -9.25 6.48 -2.46
CA ASP A 72 -10.68 6.52 -2.16
C ASP A 72 -11.04 7.75 -1.32
N TYR A 73 -10.15 8.14 -0.41
CA TYR A 73 -10.28 9.37 0.37
C TYR A 73 -10.27 10.62 -0.51
N GLU A 74 -9.27 10.77 -1.40
CA GLU A 74 -9.18 11.91 -2.33
C GLU A 74 -10.41 11.96 -3.26
N ARG A 75 -10.93 10.80 -3.66
CA ARG A 75 -12.17 10.70 -4.43
C ARG A 75 -13.35 11.16 -3.58
N ALA A 76 -13.55 10.64 -2.38
CA ALA A 76 -14.66 10.97 -1.50
C ALA A 76 -14.71 12.45 -1.10
N GLU A 77 -13.56 13.05 -0.76
CA GLU A 77 -13.46 14.46 -0.36
C GLU A 77 -13.90 15.42 -1.48
N ARG A 78 -13.60 15.10 -2.75
CA ARG A 78 -14.08 15.92 -3.89
C ARG A 78 -15.59 15.90 -4.06
N HIS A 79 -16.24 14.79 -3.70
CA HIS A 79 -17.70 14.68 -3.78
C HIS A 79 -18.38 15.35 -2.56
N ALA A 80 -17.72 15.35 -1.40
CA ALA A 80 -18.22 16.04 -0.19
C ALA A 80 -18.34 17.57 -0.36
N GLY A 81 -17.57 18.18 -1.27
CA GLY A 81 -17.65 19.61 -1.61
C GLY A 81 -18.75 20.00 -2.60
N ASN A 82 -19.37 19.03 -3.30
CA ASN A 82 -20.32 19.27 -4.41
C ASN A 82 -21.74 18.77 -4.11
N VAL A 83 -22.17 18.79 -2.84
CA VAL A 83 -23.51 18.33 -2.46
C VAL A 83 -24.59 19.31 -2.95
N THR A 84 -25.15 19.04 -4.13
CA THR A 84 -26.55 19.32 -4.45
C THR A 84 -27.23 17.97 -4.64
N GLU A 85 -28.18 17.63 -3.77
CA GLU A 85 -28.94 16.36 -3.79
C GLU A 85 -29.70 16.25 -5.14
N PRO A 86 -29.18 15.42 -6.09
CA PRO A 86 -29.60 14.02 -6.23
C PRO A 86 -28.45 13.06 -6.64
N GLN A 87 -27.17 13.40 -6.40
CA GLN A 87 -26.01 12.64 -6.92
C GLN A 87 -25.60 11.39 -6.12
N ILE A 88 -26.28 11.09 -5.01
CA ILE A 88 -25.96 9.92 -4.16
C ILE A 88 -26.28 8.60 -4.89
N LEU A 89 -27.26 8.59 -5.79
CA LEU A 89 -27.58 7.41 -6.61
C LEU A 89 -26.58 7.17 -7.75
N ASP A 90 -26.05 8.23 -8.37
CA ASP A 90 -25.06 8.11 -9.46
C ASP A 90 -23.68 7.68 -8.95
N SER A 91 -23.30 8.03 -7.72
CA SER A 91 -22.00 7.61 -7.15
C SER A 91 -21.95 6.11 -6.82
N PHE A 92 -23.10 5.49 -6.56
CA PHE A 92 -23.21 4.04 -6.39
C PHE A 92 -23.28 3.30 -7.74
N SER A 93 -23.81 3.95 -8.77
CA SER A 93 -23.91 3.42 -10.14
C SER A 93 -22.58 3.53 -10.91
N ALA A 94 -21.77 4.58 -10.69
CA ALA A 94 -20.49 4.76 -11.37
C ALA A 94 -19.39 3.76 -10.95
N GLY A 95 -19.62 2.98 -9.89
CA GLY A 95 -18.79 1.82 -9.52
C GLY A 95 -19.28 0.49 -10.10
N LEU A 96 -20.44 0.48 -10.78
CA LEU A 96 -21.10 -0.71 -11.31
C LEU A 96 -21.17 -0.76 -12.86
N ASP A 97 -20.69 0.27 -13.57
CA ASP A 97 -20.44 0.19 -15.01
C ASP A 97 -19.16 -0.62 -15.27
N ILE A 98 -19.21 -1.90 -14.91
CA ILE A 98 -18.30 -2.92 -15.41
C ILE A 98 -18.84 -3.31 -16.78
N ASP A 99 -18.38 -2.60 -17.80
CA ASP A 99 -18.72 -2.91 -19.18
C ASP A 99 -18.07 -4.25 -19.55
N ALA A 100 -18.92 -5.25 -19.76
CA ALA A 100 -18.55 -6.65 -19.82
C ALA A 100 -18.13 -7.02 -21.24
N GLY A 101 -16.82 -7.02 -21.51
CA GLY A 101 -16.31 -7.64 -22.74
C GLY A 101 -14.91 -7.27 -23.20
N GLY A 102 -13.96 -7.00 -22.30
CA GLY A 102 -12.56 -6.68 -22.65
C GLY A 102 -11.88 -5.73 -21.67
N ALA A 103 -12.67 -4.82 -21.09
CA ALA A 103 -12.22 -3.81 -20.13
C ALA A 103 -11.67 -4.38 -18.80
N ASP A 104 -12.12 -5.58 -18.39
CA ASP A 104 -11.74 -6.20 -17.11
C ASP A 104 -10.23 -6.52 -17.03
N GLY A 105 -9.63 -6.94 -18.16
CA GLY A 105 -8.19 -7.21 -18.23
C GLY A 105 -7.32 -5.94 -18.15
N VAL A 106 -7.77 -4.85 -18.79
CA VAL A 106 -7.08 -3.55 -18.75
C VAL A 106 -7.21 -2.91 -17.36
N ALA A 107 -8.39 -3.00 -16.75
CA ALA A 107 -8.60 -2.53 -15.38
C ALA A 107 -7.73 -3.29 -14.37
N ALA A 108 -7.71 -4.63 -14.42
CA ALA A 108 -6.88 -5.44 -13.54
C ALA A 108 -5.37 -5.16 -13.72
N SER A 109 -4.92 -5.01 -14.97
CA SER A 109 -3.52 -4.69 -15.27
C SER A 109 -3.13 -3.27 -14.87
N LEU A 110 -4.05 -2.30 -14.97
CA LEU A 110 -3.88 -0.95 -14.45
C LEU A 110 -3.74 -0.95 -12.93
N SER A 111 -4.66 -1.60 -12.22
CA SER A 111 -4.58 -1.74 -10.75
C SER A 111 -3.27 -2.40 -10.33
N LEU A 112 -2.84 -3.46 -11.03
CA LEU A 112 -1.55 -4.09 -10.80
C LEU A 112 -0.38 -3.13 -11.02
N ALA A 113 -0.37 -2.34 -12.09
CA ALA A 113 0.69 -1.38 -12.38
C ALA A 113 0.77 -0.28 -11.31
N LEU A 114 -0.37 0.26 -10.88
CA LEU A 114 -0.47 1.25 -9.81
C LEU A 114 0.01 0.67 -8.48
N TYR A 115 -0.51 -0.51 -8.10
CA TYR A 115 -0.10 -1.25 -6.91
C TYR A 115 1.41 -1.47 -6.87
N LEU A 116 2.00 -2.02 -7.94
CA LEU A 116 3.43 -2.30 -8.01
C LEU A 116 4.27 -1.02 -7.91
N GLY A 117 3.87 0.05 -8.61
CA GLY A 117 4.52 1.35 -8.55
C GLY A 117 4.55 1.90 -7.13
N TYR A 118 3.39 2.04 -6.51
CA TYR A 118 3.26 2.57 -5.15
C TYR A 118 3.96 1.69 -4.11
N LYS A 119 3.74 0.37 -4.12
CA LYS A 119 4.35 -0.58 -3.17
C LYS A 119 5.88 -0.45 -3.14
N ASN A 120 6.49 -0.46 -4.33
CA ASN A 120 7.94 -0.44 -4.44
C ASN A 120 8.54 0.96 -4.23
N TYR A 121 7.78 2.02 -4.48
CA TYR A 121 8.25 3.37 -4.16
C TYR A 121 8.25 3.64 -2.66
N GLY A 122 7.26 3.10 -1.93
CA GLY A 122 7.29 3.04 -0.47
C GLY A 122 8.52 2.28 0.05
N GLU A 123 8.82 1.11 -0.54
CA GLU A 123 10.02 0.34 -0.21
C GLU A 123 11.32 1.11 -0.51
N PHE A 124 11.36 1.83 -1.63
CA PHE A 124 12.50 2.66 -2.00
C PHE A 124 12.80 3.75 -0.96
N PHE A 125 11.77 4.43 -0.44
CA PHE A 125 11.95 5.41 0.62
C PHE A 125 12.36 4.76 1.94
N LEU A 126 11.82 3.59 2.26
CA LEU A 126 12.23 2.82 3.43
C LEU A 126 13.71 2.46 3.37
N ASP A 127 14.20 2.01 2.22
CA ASP A 127 15.61 1.69 2.05
C ASP A 127 16.49 2.96 2.02
N LYS A 128 16.00 4.12 1.58
CA LYS A 128 16.71 5.41 1.76
C LYS A 128 16.85 5.78 3.23
N LEU A 129 15.81 5.55 4.03
CA LEU A 129 15.86 5.74 5.48
C LEU A 129 16.89 4.80 6.12
N LYS A 130 16.92 3.54 5.68
CA LYS A 130 17.92 2.55 6.12
C LYS A 130 19.37 2.99 5.81
N ASP A 131 19.65 3.47 4.60
CA ASP A 131 20.98 3.97 4.22
C ASP A 131 21.42 5.14 5.12
N LYS A 132 20.51 6.06 5.44
CA LYS A 132 20.77 7.18 6.37
C LYS A 132 21.10 6.67 7.78
N LEU A 133 20.30 5.75 8.29
CA LEU A 133 20.49 5.15 9.62
C LEU A 133 21.80 4.36 9.76
N GLN A 134 22.30 3.80 8.66
CA GLN A 134 23.58 3.12 8.64
C GLN A 134 24.77 4.09 8.60
N SER A 135 24.58 5.25 7.96
CA SER A 135 25.61 6.26 7.76
C SER A 135 25.87 7.12 9.02
N ASP A 136 24.89 7.24 9.91
CA ASP A 136 25.00 8.01 11.15
C ASP A 136 24.76 7.12 12.40
N PRO A 137 25.81 6.83 13.19
CA PRO A 137 25.72 6.04 14.42
C PRO A 137 24.80 6.64 15.50
N ASP A 138 24.64 7.97 15.55
CA ASP A 138 23.81 8.66 16.53
C ASP A 138 22.32 8.64 16.12
N VAL A 139 22.03 8.56 14.82
CA VAL A 139 20.65 8.40 14.30
C VAL A 139 20.09 7.01 14.61
N LYS A 140 20.91 6.02 14.97
CA LYS A 140 20.41 4.73 15.50
C LYS A 140 19.63 4.88 16.82
N LYS A 141 19.82 5.99 17.54
CA LYS A 141 19.00 6.39 18.70
C LYS A 141 17.89 7.37 18.32
N ALA A 142 17.92 7.90 17.10
CA ALA A 142 16.94 8.85 16.63
C ALA A 142 15.60 8.15 16.40
N ARG A 143 14.55 8.84 16.84
CA ARG A 143 13.18 8.44 16.59
C ARG A 143 12.88 8.69 15.13
N VAL A 144 12.14 7.78 14.50
CA VAL A 144 11.55 8.07 13.19
C VAL A 144 10.42 9.08 13.42
N PHE A 145 10.51 10.24 12.79
CA PHE A 145 9.46 11.25 12.85
C PHE A 145 8.72 11.31 11.52
N PHE A 146 7.39 11.33 11.57
CA PHE A 146 6.54 11.21 10.37
C PHE A 146 6.83 12.28 9.29
N HIS A 147 7.01 13.54 9.70
CA HIS A 147 7.29 14.65 8.78
C HIS A 147 8.78 14.82 8.42
N GLN A 148 9.64 13.94 8.92
CA GLN A 148 11.08 13.97 8.65
C GLN A 148 11.49 12.73 7.87
N ASP A 149 12.67 12.79 7.26
CA ASP A 149 13.35 11.65 6.64
C ASP A 149 12.62 10.91 5.50
N GLY A 150 11.51 11.46 5.00
CA GLY A 150 10.69 10.80 3.98
C GLY A 150 9.76 9.73 4.56
N ALA A 151 9.55 9.70 5.87
CA ALA A 151 8.67 8.74 6.53
C ALA A 151 7.21 8.83 6.07
N SER A 152 6.70 10.05 5.82
CA SER A 152 5.35 10.22 5.26
C SER A 152 5.22 9.56 3.89
N LYS A 153 6.24 9.69 3.03
CA LYS A 153 6.25 9.08 1.70
C LYS A 153 6.16 7.55 1.76
N ILE A 154 6.72 6.90 2.78
CA ILE A 154 6.62 5.44 2.92
C ILE A 154 5.16 5.03 3.13
N LEU A 155 4.49 5.61 4.13
CA LEU A 155 3.09 5.28 4.45
C LEU A 155 2.11 5.77 3.38
N GLU A 156 2.32 6.94 2.79
CA GLU A 156 1.48 7.46 1.71
C GLU A 156 1.51 6.56 0.47
N ASN A 157 2.69 6.05 0.10
CA ASN A 157 2.81 5.12 -1.01
C ASN A 157 2.22 3.76 -0.66
N TRP A 158 2.47 3.20 0.52
CA TRP A 158 1.84 1.93 0.91
C TRP A 158 0.32 2.03 1.05
N ALA A 159 -0.22 3.14 1.55
CA ALA A 159 -1.66 3.38 1.56
C ALA A 159 -2.23 3.38 0.13
N ARG A 160 -1.60 4.10 -0.81
CA ARG A 160 -2.01 4.08 -2.23
C ARG A 160 -1.87 2.70 -2.88
N ALA A 161 -0.90 1.90 -2.46
CA ALA A 161 -0.80 0.52 -2.92
C ALA A 161 -1.96 -0.33 -2.40
N LEU A 162 -2.31 -0.19 -1.12
CA LEU A 162 -3.41 -0.91 -0.48
C LEU A 162 -4.79 -0.48 -1.00
N ASP A 163 -4.95 0.75 -1.48
CA ASP A 163 -6.16 1.15 -2.19
C ASP A 163 -6.35 0.38 -3.53
N GLN A 164 -5.26 -0.11 -4.14
CA GLN A 164 -5.31 -0.90 -5.37
C GLN A 164 -5.42 -2.41 -5.11
N ASP A 165 -4.74 -2.88 -4.07
CA ASP A 165 -4.79 -4.27 -3.62
C ASP A 165 -4.83 -4.31 -2.09
N PRO A 166 -6.03 -4.22 -1.49
CA PRO A 166 -6.19 -4.27 -0.04
C PRO A 166 -5.88 -5.66 0.52
N SER A 167 -5.84 -6.70 -0.34
CA SER A 167 -5.64 -8.08 0.09
C SER A 167 -4.20 -8.40 0.50
N ASP A 168 -3.21 -7.56 0.19
CA ASP A 168 -1.78 -7.86 0.44
C ASP A 168 -1.38 -7.78 1.93
N PRO A 169 -1.22 -8.92 2.63
CA PRO A 169 -0.89 -8.93 4.05
C PRO A 169 0.56 -8.50 4.32
N GLU A 170 1.48 -8.58 3.35
CA GLU A 170 2.88 -8.16 3.55
C GLU A 170 3.00 -6.64 3.62
N VAL A 171 2.25 -5.91 2.79
CA VAL A 171 2.24 -4.43 2.86
C VAL A 171 1.60 -3.97 4.16
N TRP A 172 0.50 -4.59 4.60
CA TRP A 172 -0.11 -4.33 5.89
C TRP A 172 0.85 -4.58 7.06
N ARG A 173 1.57 -5.71 7.08
CA ARG A 173 2.58 -5.99 8.12
C ARG A 173 3.72 -4.99 8.14
N ARG A 174 4.21 -4.58 6.98
CA ARG A 174 5.26 -3.55 6.86
C ARG A 174 4.75 -2.19 7.34
N ALA A 175 3.54 -1.80 6.95
CA ALA A 175 2.89 -0.58 7.43
C ALA A 175 2.68 -0.60 8.95
N ALA A 176 2.25 -1.73 9.51
CA ALA A 176 2.12 -1.91 10.96
C ALA A 176 3.46 -1.70 11.66
N ARG A 177 4.52 -2.35 11.15
CA ARG A 177 5.86 -2.28 11.73
C ARG A 177 6.48 -0.89 11.63
N PHE A 178 6.22 -0.18 10.53
CA PHE A 178 6.66 1.20 10.35
C PHE A 178 5.86 2.18 11.23
N GLY A 179 4.55 1.98 11.36
CA GLY A 179 3.70 2.71 12.31
C GLY A 179 4.16 2.53 13.76
N ALA A 180 4.64 1.33 14.10
CA ALA A 180 5.29 1.06 15.37
C ALA A 180 6.56 1.91 15.56
N ALA A 181 7.42 2.03 14.55
CA ALA A 181 8.62 2.86 14.57
C ALA A 181 8.32 4.36 14.75
N LEU A 182 7.15 4.81 14.28
CA LEU A 182 6.61 6.15 14.51
C LEU A 182 5.95 6.32 15.89
N ASN A 183 6.05 5.32 16.77
CA ASN A 183 5.39 5.27 18.07
C ASN A 183 3.85 5.36 17.98
N SER A 184 3.26 4.79 16.93
CA SER A 184 1.80 4.71 16.75
C SER A 184 1.30 3.28 16.95
N GLY A 185 0.95 2.95 18.20
CA GLY A 185 0.34 1.66 18.53
C GLY A 185 -1.03 1.46 17.87
N ARG A 186 -1.78 2.55 17.64
CA ARG A 186 -3.06 2.51 16.92
C ARG A 186 -2.88 2.09 15.46
N LEU A 187 -1.92 2.68 14.77
CA LEU A 187 -1.64 2.34 13.36
C LEU A 187 -1.10 0.91 13.26
N LYS A 188 -0.19 0.51 14.16
CA LYS A 188 0.31 -0.86 14.24
C LYS A 188 -0.84 -1.86 14.37
N ARG A 189 -1.76 -1.63 15.32
CA ARG A 189 -2.91 -2.50 15.54
C ARG A 189 -3.82 -2.56 14.32
N TYR A 190 -4.26 -1.41 13.80
CA TYR A 190 -5.14 -1.35 12.63
C TYR A 190 -4.58 -2.13 11.44
N CYS A 191 -3.31 -1.93 11.11
CA CYS A 191 -2.70 -2.64 9.99
C CYS A 191 -2.55 -4.15 10.25
N LEU A 192 -2.33 -4.58 11.50
CA LEU A 192 -2.27 -6.01 11.83
C LEU A 192 -3.65 -6.68 11.81
N GLU A 193 -4.70 -5.98 12.24
CA GLU A 193 -6.09 -6.41 12.12
C GLU A 193 -6.48 -6.52 10.64
N ALA A 194 -6.23 -5.47 9.85
CA ALA A 194 -6.46 -5.49 8.41
C ALA A 194 -5.74 -6.66 7.73
N ALA A 195 -4.49 -6.96 8.09
CA ALA A 195 -3.74 -8.07 7.51
C ALA A 195 -4.36 -9.47 7.74
N ILE A 196 -5.26 -9.64 8.72
CA ILE A 196 -5.88 -10.93 9.03
C ILE A 196 -7.39 -10.99 8.77
N GLU A 197 -8.08 -9.85 8.72
CA GLU A 197 -9.55 -9.76 8.57
C GLU A 197 -10.01 -9.61 7.11
N LEU A 198 -9.10 -9.57 6.14
CA LEU A 198 -9.44 -9.41 4.71
C LEU A 198 -10.23 -10.58 4.10
N ASP A 199 -10.26 -11.74 4.76
CA ASP A 199 -10.96 -12.95 4.31
C ASP A 199 -12.24 -13.24 5.13
N ASP A 200 -12.69 -12.31 5.99
CA ASP A 200 -13.87 -12.48 6.85
C ASP A 200 -15.20 -12.17 6.09
N ASP A 201 -15.38 -12.69 4.86
CA ASP A 201 -16.72 -12.71 4.25
C ASP A 201 -17.56 -13.80 4.93
N PRO A 202 -18.60 -13.45 5.72
CA PRO A 202 -19.42 -14.42 6.43
C PRO A 202 -20.24 -15.34 5.51
N ALA A 203 -20.31 -15.03 4.20
CA ALA A 203 -20.95 -15.88 3.19
C ALA A 203 -20.02 -16.97 2.63
N VAL A 204 -18.70 -16.85 2.82
CA VAL A 204 -17.71 -17.83 2.36
C VAL A 204 -17.62 -18.98 3.38
N MET A 205 -18.13 -20.15 2.99
CA MET A 205 -18.16 -21.34 3.87
C MET A 205 -16.81 -22.06 3.96
N GLU A 206 -15.86 -21.76 3.07
CA GLU A 206 -14.53 -22.37 3.03
C GLU A 206 -13.48 -21.32 3.43
N ILE A 207 -13.01 -21.39 4.68
CA ILE A 207 -11.90 -20.55 5.16
C ILE A 207 -10.62 -21.08 4.52
N GLU A 208 -10.01 -20.30 3.62
CA GLU A 208 -8.70 -20.65 3.08
C GLU A 208 -7.67 -20.69 4.23
N PRO A 209 -6.70 -21.63 4.20
CA PRO A 209 -5.66 -21.63 5.20
C PRO A 209 -4.87 -20.32 5.10
N PRO A 210 -4.62 -19.63 6.23
CA PRO A 210 -4.03 -18.31 6.19
C PRO A 210 -2.65 -18.37 5.51
N SER A 211 -2.36 -17.35 4.71
CA SER A 211 -1.05 -17.16 4.10
C SER A 211 0.03 -17.07 5.18
N LEU A 212 1.30 -17.31 4.81
CA LEU A 212 2.40 -17.19 5.78
C LEU A 212 2.44 -15.79 6.41
N ALA A 213 2.13 -14.76 5.63
CA ALA A 213 2.10 -13.38 6.09
C ALA A 213 0.93 -13.14 7.06
N GLU A 214 -0.29 -13.58 6.77
CA GLU A 214 -1.41 -13.53 7.74
C GLU A 214 -1.06 -14.28 9.03
N GLY A 215 -0.44 -15.46 8.91
CA GLY A 215 0.05 -16.23 10.05
C GLY A 215 0.99 -15.42 10.94
N LEU A 216 1.95 -14.71 10.33
CA LEU A 216 2.88 -13.81 11.02
C LEU A 216 2.16 -12.58 11.59
N ALA A 217 1.23 -11.97 10.85
CA ALA A 217 0.46 -10.81 11.30
C ALA A 217 -0.37 -11.13 12.55
N GLY A 218 -1.10 -12.24 12.55
CA GLY A 218 -1.92 -12.63 13.70
C GLY A 218 -1.09 -13.00 14.93
N GLU A 219 0.11 -13.56 14.78
CA GLU A 219 1.04 -13.73 15.90
C GLU A 219 1.49 -12.37 16.46
N GLN A 220 1.84 -11.41 15.60
CA GLN A 220 2.20 -10.05 15.99
C GLN A 220 1.02 -9.32 16.66
N LEU A 221 -0.21 -9.50 16.16
CA LEU A 221 -1.42 -8.91 16.73
C LEU A 221 -1.70 -9.49 18.11
N LYS A 222 -1.64 -10.82 18.26
CA LYS A 222 -1.80 -11.50 19.54
C LYS A 222 -0.86 -10.95 20.61
N ASP A 223 0.42 -10.78 20.27
CA ASP A 223 1.41 -10.23 21.20
C ASP A 223 1.10 -8.76 21.56
N GLN A 224 0.66 -7.96 20.57
CA GLN A 224 0.25 -6.58 20.81
C GLN A 224 -1.00 -6.48 21.70
N LEU A 225 -2.01 -7.30 21.48
CA LEU A 225 -3.24 -7.29 22.28
C LEU A 225 -2.98 -7.76 23.71
N LYS A 226 -2.11 -8.77 23.90
CA LYS A 226 -1.64 -9.18 25.24
C LYS A 226 -0.91 -8.06 25.96
N LEU A 227 -0.03 -7.34 25.27
CA LEU A 227 0.67 -6.17 25.83
C LEU A 227 -0.32 -5.07 26.27
N LEU A 228 -1.40 -4.87 25.51
CA LEU A 228 -2.44 -3.89 25.80
C LEU A 228 -3.47 -4.38 26.85
N HIS A 229 -3.40 -5.65 27.26
CA HIS A 229 -4.44 -6.31 28.06
C HIS A 229 -5.86 -6.19 27.44
N ASP A 230 -5.95 -6.24 26.11
CA ASP A 230 -7.22 -6.17 25.39
C ASP A 230 -7.86 -7.56 25.26
N GLU A 231 -8.51 -7.99 26.35
CA GLU A 231 -9.23 -9.27 26.44
C GLU A 231 -10.41 -9.36 25.45
N ILE A 232 -11.02 -8.22 25.10
CA ILE A 232 -12.18 -8.18 24.19
C ILE A 232 -11.72 -8.57 22.79
N ALA A 233 -10.68 -7.90 22.28
CA ALA A 233 -10.13 -8.21 20.96
C ALA A 233 -9.53 -9.62 20.91
N LEU A 234 -8.87 -10.08 21.98
CA LEU A 234 -8.38 -11.45 22.07
C LEU A 234 -9.53 -12.48 22.00
N SER A 235 -10.71 -12.17 22.53
CA SER A 235 -11.85 -13.07 22.45
C SER A 235 -12.53 -13.14 21.07
N HIS A 236 -12.13 -12.28 20.12
CA HIS A 236 -12.72 -12.24 18.78
C HIS A 236 -12.52 -13.58 18.04
N PRO A 237 -13.54 -14.12 17.33
CA PRO A 237 -13.41 -15.38 16.61
C PRO A 237 -12.25 -15.41 15.62
N GLY A 238 -11.96 -14.29 14.96
CA GLY A 238 -10.80 -14.14 14.09
C GLY A 238 -9.49 -14.48 14.79
N MET A 239 -9.32 -14.14 16.08
CA MET A 239 -8.10 -14.44 16.84
C MET A 239 -7.94 -15.92 17.25
N ALA A 240 -8.97 -16.76 17.09
CA ALA A 240 -8.97 -18.13 17.58
C ALA A 240 -7.82 -19.02 17.04
N PRO A 241 -7.41 -18.95 15.76
CA PRO A 241 -6.31 -19.74 15.23
C PRO A 241 -4.98 -19.49 15.97
N TRP A 242 -4.68 -18.23 16.27
CA TRP A 242 -3.41 -17.81 16.90
C TRP A 242 -3.40 -17.96 18.43
N ILE A 243 -4.58 -18.01 19.06
CA ILE A 243 -4.70 -18.29 20.50
C ILE A 243 -4.60 -19.78 20.77
N LYS A 244 -5.20 -20.62 19.92
CA LYS A 244 -5.23 -22.08 20.11
C LYS A 244 -3.94 -22.77 19.67
N LYS A 245 -3.14 -22.15 18.79
CA LYS A 245 -1.91 -22.72 18.24
C LYS A 245 -0.72 -21.81 18.55
N GLU A 246 0.44 -22.41 18.80
CA GLU A 246 1.68 -21.67 18.95
C GLU A 246 2.49 -21.68 17.65
N MET A 247 3.07 -20.53 17.31
CA MET A 247 3.96 -20.42 16.17
C MET A 247 5.30 -21.13 16.44
N PRO A 248 5.80 -21.99 15.52
CA PRO A 248 7.11 -22.61 15.64
C PRO A 248 8.25 -21.59 15.74
N SER A 249 9.26 -21.86 16.59
CA SER A 249 10.41 -20.98 16.82
C SER A 249 11.21 -20.64 15.55
N MET A 250 11.30 -21.59 14.61
CA MET A 250 11.98 -21.37 13.31
C MET A 250 11.32 -20.26 12.49
N ILE A 251 10.01 -20.08 12.61
CA ILE A 251 9.24 -19.06 11.86
C ILE A 251 9.30 -17.71 12.60
N LYS A 252 9.35 -17.73 13.94
CA LYS A 252 9.38 -16.50 14.77
C LYS A 252 10.49 -15.52 14.40
N ARG A 253 11.62 -15.99 13.85
CA ARG A 253 12.71 -15.12 13.37
C ARG A 253 12.31 -14.18 12.22
N HIS A 254 11.19 -14.45 11.56
CA HIS A 254 10.64 -13.65 10.45
C HIS A 254 9.44 -12.79 10.87
N LEU A 255 9.15 -12.69 12.18
CA LEU A 255 8.05 -11.86 12.69
C LEU A 255 8.24 -10.39 12.39
N ASP A 256 9.45 -9.86 12.56
CA ASP A 256 9.74 -8.45 12.29
C ASP A 256 10.17 -8.24 10.82
N PRO A 257 9.32 -7.63 9.97
CA PRO A 257 9.69 -7.34 8.58
C PRO A 257 10.69 -6.18 8.44
N ILE A 258 10.88 -5.37 9.48
CA ILE A 258 11.76 -4.17 9.46
C ILE A 258 12.60 -4.11 10.76
N PRO A 259 13.49 -5.09 11.00
CA PRO A 259 14.17 -5.28 12.29
C PRO A 259 15.22 -4.21 12.63
N TYR A 260 15.59 -3.37 11.67
CA TYR A 260 16.60 -2.32 11.86
C TYR A 260 16.00 -1.00 12.37
N LEU A 261 14.67 -0.86 12.39
CA LEU A 261 13.99 0.29 12.99
C LEU A 261 13.68 0.04 14.46
N PRO A 262 13.57 1.07 15.31
CA PRO A 262 13.07 0.90 16.67
C PRO A 262 11.60 0.46 16.67
N ASP A 263 11.15 -0.20 17.75
CA ASP A 263 9.72 -0.41 18.04
C ASP A 263 9.39 0.06 19.47
N PRO A 264 9.13 1.38 19.66
CA PRO A 264 8.70 1.92 20.94
C PRO A 264 7.38 1.34 21.46
N THR A 265 6.57 0.72 20.61
CA THR A 265 5.23 0.20 20.99
C THR A 265 5.29 -1.15 21.69
N GLN A 266 6.47 -1.76 21.82
CA GLN A 266 6.67 -2.98 22.64
C GLN A 266 6.61 -2.73 24.14
N SER A 267 6.56 -1.45 24.56
CA SER A 267 6.38 -1.06 25.95
C SER A 267 5.23 -0.07 26.06
N LEU A 268 4.45 -0.18 27.14
CA LEU A 268 3.45 0.81 27.52
C LEU A 268 4.08 2.12 28.03
N THR A 269 5.38 2.10 28.34
CA THR A 269 6.10 3.29 28.77
C THR A 269 6.58 4.07 27.55
N PRO A 270 6.19 5.35 27.39
CA PRO A 270 6.62 6.15 26.25
C PRO A 270 8.15 6.34 26.28
N PRO A 271 8.82 6.39 25.11
CA PRO A 271 10.26 6.60 25.07
C PRO A 271 10.65 7.97 25.68
N PRO A 272 11.84 8.09 26.28
CA PRO A 272 12.31 9.35 26.90
C PRO A 272 12.53 10.43 25.84
N ARG A 273 11.99 11.64 26.05
CA ARG A 273 12.07 12.74 25.08
C ARG A 273 13.54 13.02 24.71
N PRO A 274 13.86 13.26 23.42
CA PRO A 274 15.20 13.69 23.06
C PRO A 274 15.53 15.00 23.78
N PRO A 275 16.81 15.23 24.15
CA PRO A 275 17.21 16.47 24.80
C PRO A 275 16.79 17.64 23.90
N GLN A 276 16.01 18.57 24.46
CA GLN A 276 15.78 19.86 23.84
C GLN A 276 17.13 20.57 23.87
N ASN A 277 17.84 20.60 22.74
CA ASN A 277 18.92 21.56 22.58
C ASN A 277 18.28 22.94 22.71
N LEU A 278 18.51 23.56 23.87
CA LEU A 278 18.16 24.93 24.20
C LEU A 278 18.76 25.84 23.12
N THR A 279 17.95 26.20 22.12
CA THR A 279 18.22 27.38 21.31
C THR A 279 17.69 28.57 22.09
N ILE A 280 18.55 29.12 22.95
CA ILE A 280 18.46 30.50 23.41
C ILE A 280 19.87 31.09 23.39
N SER A 281 20.22 31.75 22.30
CA SER A 281 20.82 33.10 22.21
C SER A 281 21.22 33.36 20.76
#